data_AF-F6YJW8-F1
#
_entry.id   AF-F6YJW8-F1
#
_cell.length_a   1.000
_cell.length_b   1.000
_cell.length_c   1.000
_cell.angle_alpha   90.00
_cell.angle_beta   90.00
_cell.angle_gamma   90.00
#
_symmetry.space_group_name_H-M   'P 1'
#
loop_
_entity.id
_entity.type
_entity.pdbx_description
1 polymer ?
#
loop_
_entity_poly.entity_id
_entity_poly.type
_entity_poly.pdbx_seq_one_letter_code
_entity_poly.pdbx_strand_id
1 'polypeptide(L)'
;MAANMYRVGDYVYFENSSSNPYLIRRIEELNKTANGNVEAKVVCFYRRRDISSTLISLADKHAREMEEEMENPEMVDLPEKLKHQLRHRELFLSRQLESLPATHIRGKCSVTLLNETESLKSYLEREDFFFYSLVYDPQQKTLLADKGEIRVGNRYQADITDLLEEGAEDGRDQANLETKVWEASNPLTDKQIDQFLVVARSVGTFARALDCSSSVRQPSLHMSAAAASRDITLFHAMDTLHKNTYDISKAISALVPQGGPVLCRDEMEEWSASEANLFEEALEKYGKDFTDIQQDFLPWKSLTSIIEYYYMWKTTDRYVQQKRLKAAEAESKLKQVYIPNYNKPNPNQINVNNVKPAVVNGTAVQGQNVAVGRACERACESCYTTQSYQWYSWGPPNMQCRLCASCWAYWKKYGGLKMPTRLDGERPGPNRNNMSPHGLPMRNSGSPKFAMKTRQAFYLHTTKLTKIARRLCRDIFRPRYAARHPYMPINSAAIKAECTTRLPEASKTPLILKQVVRKPLEEVMRYIEAHPCPPKQDLIKNISTSINNSLTPTKSSPVINNGSPTILGKRSYEQHNGMDDYYRDRSANRDVRRSTLDENRTSPYLACRRENLMKQIKQDGERKWSTF
;
A
#
# COMPACT_ATOMS: atom_id res chain seq x y z
N MET A 1 -6.43 23.46 -21.42
CA MET A 1 -5.40 22.40 -21.40
C MET A 1 -5.36 21.73 -22.76
N ALA A 2 -4.18 21.48 -23.32
CA ALA A 2 -4.06 20.75 -24.60
C ALA A 2 -4.57 19.30 -24.41
N ALA A 3 -5.59 18.90 -25.18
CA ALA A 3 -6.37 17.68 -24.98
C ALA A 3 -5.60 16.34 -25.05
N ASN A 4 -4.29 16.38 -25.29
CA ASN A 4 -3.43 15.23 -25.59
C ASN A 4 -2.07 15.27 -24.88
N MET A 5 -1.91 16.12 -23.86
CA MET A 5 -0.69 16.22 -23.05
C MET A 5 -0.86 15.47 -21.74
N TYR A 6 0.02 14.52 -21.44
CA TYR A 6 0.00 13.68 -20.25
C TYR A 6 1.25 13.90 -19.41
N ARG A 7 1.10 13.91 -18.09
CA ARG A 7 2.16 14.22 -17.12
C ARG A 7 2.31 13.09 -16.11
N VAL A 8 3.51 13.00 -15.53
CA VAL A 8 3.72 12.17 -14.33
C VAL A 8 2.74 12.63 -13.25
N GLY A 9 2.08 11.68 -12.58
CA GLY A 9 1.01 11.90 -11.61
C GLY A 9 -0.41 11.82 -12.19
N ASP A 10 -0.59 11.94 -13.51
CA ASP A 10 -1.93 11.86 -14.12
C ASP A 10 -2.52 10.44 -14.01
N TYR A 11 -3.83 10.36 -13.76
CA TYR A 11 -4.61 9.14 -13.94
C TYR A 11 -5.13 9.05 -15.36
N VAL A 12 -5.00 7.88 -15.98
CA VAL A 12 -5.20 7.71 -17.42
C VAL A 12 -5.90 6.41 -17.76
N TYR A 13 -6.64 6.45 -18.86
CA TYR A 13 -7.24 5.28 -19.51
C TYR A 13 -6.24 4.64 -20.47
N PHE A 14 -5.87 3.40 -20.18
CA PHE A 14 -5.01 2.57 -21.03
C PHE A 14 -5.86 1.60 -21.86
N GLU A 15 -5.54 1.47 -23.15
CA GLU A 15 -6.13 0.47 -24.03
C GLU A 15 -5.14 -0.66 -24.30
N ASN A 16 -5.46 -1.87 -23.82
CA ASN A 16 -4.72 -3.08 -24.16
C ASN A 16 -5.31 -3.79 -25.40
N SER A 17 -6.64 -3.72 -25.56
CA SER A 17 -7.35 -4.27 -26.72
C SER A 17 -8.60 -3.43 -27.00
N SER A 18 -8.93 -3.24 -28.28
CA SER A 18 -10.12 -2.51 -28.73
C SER A 18 -11.42 -3.15 -28.23
N SER A 19 -11.42 -4.47 -28.04
CA SER A 19 -12.55 -5.28 -27.55
C SER A 19 -12.65 -5.37 -26.03
N ASN A 20 -11.76 -4.71 -25.29
CA ASN A 20 -11.82 -4.64 -23.83
C ASN A 20 -12.04 -3.18 -23.36
N PRO A 21 -12.68 -2.98 -22.21
CA PRO A 21 -12.72 -1.67 -21.56
C PRO A 21 -11.33 -1.18 -21.19
N TYR A 22 -11.16 0.13 -21.09
CA TYR A 22 -9.91 0.76 -20.70
C TYR A 22 -9.48 0.29 -19.31
N LEU A 23 -8.18 0.14 -19.10
CA LEU A 23 -7.58 -0.07 -17.79
C LEU A 23 -7.30 1.30 -17.17
N ILE A 24 -7.48 1.44 -15.86
CA ILE A 24 -7.18 2.69 -15.16
C ILE A 24 -5.79 2.56 -14.53
N ARG A 25 -4.95 3.57 -14.74
CA ARG A 25 -3.58 3.58 -14.24
C ARG A 25 -3.14 4.98 -13.83
N ARG A 26 -2.16 5.08 -12.94
CA ARG A 26 -1.48 6.34 -12.60
C ARG A 26 -0.06 6.35 -13.16
N ILE A 27 0.34 7.41 -13.84
CA ILE A 27 1.69 7.55 -14.40
C ILE A 27 2.68 7.87 -13.26
N GLU A 28 3.61 6.97 -12.98
CA GLU A 28 4.69 7.20 -12.00
C GLU A 28 5.94 7.79 -12.65
N GLU A 29 6.24 7.34 -13.87
CA GLU A 29 7.45 7.76 -14.59
C GLU A 29 7.21 7.65 -16.10
N LEU A 30 7.81 8.56 -16.87
CA LEU A 30 7.86 8.49 -18.33
C LEU A 30 9.31 8.34 -18.76
N ASN A 31 9.59 7.28 -19.51
CA ASN A 31 10.94 6.93 -19.93
C ASN A 31 11.05 6.99 -21.46
N LYS A 32 12.04 7.72 -21.98
CA LYS A 32 12.36 7.72 -23.41
C LYS A 32 13.38 6.62 -23.69
N THR A 33 13.03 5.65 -24.51
CA THR A 33 13.98 4.65 -25.01
C THR A 33 14.98 5.29 -25.97
N ALA A 34 16.13 4.64 -26.20
CA ALA A 34 17.15 5.10 -27.15
C ALA A 34 16.58 5.30 -28.57
N ASN A 35 15.56 4.51 -28.94
CA ASN A 35 14.89 4.58 -30.24
C ASN A 35 13.88 5.74 -30.34
N GLY A 36 13.75 6.56 -29.29
CA GLY A 36 12.83 7.70 -29.24
C GLY A 36 11.40 7.38 -28.81
N ASN A 37 11.05 6.09 -28.64
CA ASN A 37 9.74 5.68 -28.13
C ASN A 37 9.62 6.02 -26.64
N VAL A 38 8.42 6.42 -26.21
CA VAL A 38 8.13 6.73 -24.80
C VAL A 38 7.35 5.59 -24.16
N GLU A 39 7.86 5.09 -23.05
CA GLU A 39 7.19 4.13 -22.17
C GLU A 39 6.73 4.84 -20.90
N ALA A 40 5.56 4.45 -20.40
CA ALA A 40 5.00 4.92 -19.15
C ALA A 40 5.08 3.79 -18.13
N LYS A 41 5.79 4.04 -17.03
CA LYS A 41 5.76 3.20 -15.84
C LYS A 41 4.57 3.63 -14.99
N VAL A 42 3.70 2.68 -14.68
CA VAL A 42 2.35 2.98 -14.23
C VAL A 42 1.92 2.08 -13.07
N VAL A 43 1.26 2.69 -12.09
CA VAL A 43 0.54 2.00 -11.01
C VAL A 43 -0.81 1.50 -11.52
N CYS A 44 -1.18 0.28 -11.15
CA CYS A 44 -2.37 -0.39 -11.65
C CYS A 44 -3.59 -0.16 -10.73
N PHE A 45 -4.74 0.12 -11.32
CA PHE A 45 -6.03 0.05 -10.64
C PHE A 45 -6.85 -1.11 -11.20
N TYR A 46 -7.39 -1.91 -10.29
CA TYR A 46 -8.20 -3.08 -10.62
C TYR A 46 -9.69 -2.74 -10.46
N ARG A 47 -10.54 -3.26 -11.35
CA ARG A 47 -11.99 -3.20 -11.16
C ARG A 47 -12.47 -4.41 -10.38
N ARG A 48 -13.71 -4.33 -9.89
CA ARG A 48 -14.42 -5.46 -9.25
C ARG A 48 -14.36 -6.76 -10.05
N ARG A 49 -14.45 -6.71 -11.38
CA ARG A 49 -14.40 -7.91 -12.25
C ARG A 49 -13.01 -8.53 -12.37
N ASP A 50 -11.97 -7.76 -12.05
CA ASP A 50 -10.56 -8.18 -12.20
C ASP A 50 -10.05 -8.87 -10.92
N ILE A 51 -10.85 -8.86 -9.84
CA ILE A 51 -10.58 -9.52 -8.55
C ILE A 51 -11.55 -10.67 -8.30
N SER A 52 -11.16 -11.63 -7.46
CA SER A 52 -11.98 -12.84 -7.20
C SER A 52 -13.29 -12.54 -6.47
N SER A 53 -14.33 -13.36 -6.68
CA SER A 53 -15.65 -13.18 -6.05
C SER A 53 -15.60 -13.19 -4.50
N THR A 54 -14.67 -13.94 -3.92
CA THR A 54 -14.44 -13.97 -2.46
C THR A 54 -13.99 -12.60 -1.94
N LEU A 55 -13.11 -11.93 -2.68
CA LEU A 55 -12.62 -10.59 -2.34
C LEU A 55 -13.68 -9.51 -2.59
N ILE A 56 -14.51 -9.66 -3.63
CA ILE A 56 -15.65 -8.77 -3.84
C ILE A 56 -16.59 -8.83 -2.64
N SER A 57 -16.86 -10.03 -2.10
CA SER A 57 -17.71 -10.20 -0.91
C SER A 57 -17.12 -9.51 0.33
N LEU A 58 -15.79 -9.48 0.44
CA LEU A 58 -15.09 -8.77 1.51
C LEU A 58 -15.15 -7.25 1.32
N ALA A 59 -14.92 -6.77 0.09
CA ALA A 59 -15.09 -5.35 -0.25
C ALA A 59 -16.51 -4.86 0.04
N ASP A 60 -17.53 -5.66 -0.28
CA ASP A 60 -18.93 -5.36 0.02
C ASP A 60 -19.22 -5.36 1.53
N LYS A 61 -18.52 -6.17 2.32
CA LYS A 61 -18.62 -6.14 3.79
C LYS A 61 -18.02 -4.85 4.35
N HIS A 62 -16.83 -4.48 3.89
CA HIS A 62 -16.16 -3.25 4.29
C HIS A 62 -16.95 -1.98 3.86
N ALA A 63 -17.56 -1.99 2.67
CA ALA A 63 -18.41 -0.90 2.22
C ALA A 63 -19.64 -0.72 3.13
N ARG A 64 -20.27 -1.82 3.56
CA ARG A 64 -21.39 -1.76 4.52
C ARG A 64 -20.96 -1.26 5.89
N GLU A 65 -19.83 -1.73 6.42
CA GLU A 65 -19.29 -1.25 7.70
C GLU A 65 -18.99 0.26 7.64
N MET A 66 -18.42 0.74 6.53
CA MET A 66 -18.19 2.17 6.32
C MET A 66 -19.49 2.98 6.16
N GLU A 67 -20.51 2.43 5.49
CA GLU A 67 -21.83 3.04 5.39
C GLU A 67 -22.54 3.13 6.76
N GLU A 68 -22.31 2.16 7.65
CA GLU A 68 -22.85 2.14 9.02
C GLU A 68 -22.14 3.16 9.94
N GLU A 69 -20.84 3.41 9.74
CA GLU A 69 -20.06 4.39 10.51
C GLU A 69 -20.29 5.84 10.08
N MET A 70 -20.65 6.09 8.81
CA MET A 70 -21.01 7.43 8.35
C MET A 70 -22.40 7.80 8.89
N GLU A 71 -22.45 8.56 9.99
CA GLU A 71 -23.66 9.14 10.62
C GLU A 71 -24.41 10.17 9.74
N ASN A 72 -24.55 9.95 8.43
CA ASN A 72 -25.25 10.86 7.52
C ASN A 72 -26.52 10.22 6.91
N PRO A 73 -27.73 10.60 7.37
CA PRO A 73 -29.01 10.05 6.91
C PRO A 73 -29.34 10.29 5.43
N GLU A 74 -28.72 11.27 4.76
CA GLU A 74 -29.01 11.61 3.34
C GLU A 74 -28.38 10.64 2.31
N MET A 75 -27.58 9.66 2.76
CA MET A 75 -26.82 8.75 1.90
C MET A 75 -27.38 7.33 1.80
N VAL A 76 -28.34 6.94 2.64
CA VAL A 76 -28.74 5.53 2.79
C VAL A 76 -29.65 5.03 1.65
N ASP A 77 -30.35 5.93 0.93
CA ASP A 77 -31.36 5.55 -0.06
C ASP A 77 -31.08 6.06 -1.49
N LEU A 78 -29.86 5.86 -1.99
CA LEU A 78 -29.57 6.02 -3.42
C LEU A 78 -30.39 5.00 -4.25
N PRO A 79 -31.07 5.43 -5.33
CA PRO A 79 -31.75 4.52 -6.25
C PRO A 79 -30.82 3.41 -6.75
N GLU A 80 -31.35 2.19 -6.94
CA GLU A 80 -30.58 1.01 -7.37
C GLU A 80 -29.74 1.27 -8.63
N LYS A 81 -30.25 2.10 -9.54
CA LYS A 81 -29.52 2.55 -10.73
C LYS A 81 -28.25 3.33 -10.40
N LEU A 82 -28.29 4.23 -9.42
CA LEU A 82 -27.13 5.02 -9.00
C LEU A 82 -26.14 4.16 -8.20
N LYS A 83 -26.63 3.27 -7.33
CA LYS A 83 -25.80 2.26 -6.64
C LYS A 83 -25.05 1.37 -7.64
N HIS A 84 -25.73 0.89 -8.68
CA HIS A 84 -25.12 0.13 -9.78
C HIS A 84 -24.02 0.92 -10.50
N GLN A 85 -24.25 2.20 -10.80
CA GLN A 85 -23.26 3.04 -11.47
C GLN A 85 -22.06 3.37 -10.57
N LEU A 86 -22.29 3.57 -9.27
CA LEU A 86 -21.25 3.83 -8.28
C LEU A 86 -20.28 2.63 -8.18
N ARG A 87 -20.79 1.40 -8.22
CA ARG A 87 -19.94 0.19 -8.22
C ARG A 87 -18.97 0.11 -9.41
N HIS A 88 -19.29 0.73 -10.55
CA HIS A 88 -18.36 0.79 -11.70
C HIS A 88 -17.29 1.87 -11.56
N ARG A 89 -17.47 2.79 -10.61
CA ARG A 89 -16.58 3.91 -10.29
C ARG A 89 -15.59 3.55 -9.18
N GLU A 90 -15.85 2.46 -8.46
CA GLU A 90 -14.93 1.90 -7.47
C GLU A 90 -13.79 1.13 -8.14
N LEU A 91 -12.58 1.43 -7.69
CA LEU A 91 -11.34 0.79 -8.10
C LEU A 91 -10.59 0.29 -6.86
N PHE A 92 -9.69 -0.66 -7.08
CA PHE A 92 -8.77 -1.16 -6.06
C PHE A 92 -7.34 -0.76 -6.43
N LEU A 93 -6.68 0.00 -5.56
CA LEU A 93 -5.30 0.41 -5.76
C LEU A 93 -4.38 -0.81 -5.65
N SER A 94 -3.52 -1.04 -6.63
CA SER A 94 -2.48 -2.06 -6.52
C SER A 94 -1.10 -1.42 -6.51
N ARG A 95 -0.22 -1.87 -5.60
CA ARG A 95 1.19 -1.45 -5.58
C ARG A 95 2.03 -2.08 -6.71
N GLN A 96 1.40 -2.82 -7.62
CA GLN A 96 2.05 -3.38 -8.80
C GLN A 96 2.35 -2.29 -9.83
N LEU A 97 3.61 -2.25 -10.28
CA LEU A 97 4.10 -1.37 -11.33
C LEU A 97 4.24 -2.16 -12.63
N GLU A 98 3.78 -1.58 -13.73
CA GLU A 98 3.97 -2.10 -15.09
C GLU A 98 4.59 -1.03 -15.98
N SER A 99 5.39 -1.42 -16.97
CA SER A 99 5.88 -0.51 -18.03
C SER A 99 5.15 -0.83 -19.33
N LEU A 100 4.47 0.15 -19.91
CA LEU A 100 3.72 0.00 -21.16
C LEU A 100 4.02 1.17 -22.11
N PRO A 101 3.92 0.99 -23.44
CA PRO A 101 4.05 2.08 -24.39
C PRO A 101 3.06 3.21 -24.07
N ALA A 102 3.54 4.46 -24.05
CA ALA A 102 2.69 5.62 -23.77
C ALA A 102 1.55 5.75 -24.80
N THR A 103 1.74 5.24 -26.03
CA THR A 103 0.75 5.22 -27.11
C THR A 103 -0.54 4.45 -26.78
N HIS A 104 -0.56 3.65 -25.72
CA HIS A 104 -1.76 2.97 -25.21
C HIS A 104 -2.70 3.90 -24.42
N ILE A 105 -2.26 5.11 -24.05
CA ILE A 105 -3.09 6.08 -23.34
C ILE A 105 -4.14 6.65 -24.31
N ARG A 106 -5.40 6.65 -23.89
CA ARG A 106 -6.56 7.13 -24.68
C ARG A 106 -7.26 8.34 -24.10
N GLY A 107 -6.99 8.68 -22.84
CA GLY A 107 -7.59 9.83 -22.17
C GLY A 107 -7.18 9.91 -20.71
N LYS A 108 -7.53 11.04 -20.08
CA LYS A 108 -7.34 11.25 -18.64
C LYS A 108 -8.60 10.90 -17.87
N CYS A 109 -8.41 10.56 -16.61
CA CYS A 109 -9.46 10.39 -15.62
C CYS A 109 -8.99 10.97 -14.28
N SER A 110 -9.86 10.94 -13.28
CA SER A 110 -9.52 11.31 -11.90
C SER A 110 -9.85 10.15 -10.98
N VAL A 111 -8.92 9.79 -10.11
CA VAL A 111 -9.11 8.78 -9.08
C VAL A 111 -8.75 9.42 -7.75
N THR A 112 -9.68 9.43 -6.80
CA THR A 112 -9.41 9.94 -5.44
C THR A 112 -9.56 8.83 -4.41
N LEU A 113 -8.86 8.96 -3.28
CA LEU A 113 -9.13 8.14 -2.11
C LEU A 113 -10.52 8.54 -1.61
N LEU A 114 -11.38 7.56 -1.32
CA LEU A 114 -12.68 7.83 -0.74
C LEU A 114 -12.49 8.43 0.65
N ASN A 115 -12.70 9.73 0.76
CA ASN A 115 -12.63 10.47 2.00
C ASN A 115 -13.98 10.43 2.72
N GLU A 116 -13.97 10.33 4.05
CA GLU A 116 -15.18 10.29 4.89
C GLU A 116 -16.04 11.55 4.75
N THR A 117 -15.44 12.66 4.32
CA THR A 117 -16.13 13.95 4.13
C THR A 117 -16.70 14.16 2.73
N GLU A 118 -16.34 13.35 1.73
CA GLU A 118 -16.83 13.51 0.35
C GLU A 118 -18.12 12.70 0.11
N SER A 119 -19.18 13.35 -0.39
CA SER A 119 -20.42 12.65 -0.72
C SER A 119 -20.23 11.72 -1.93
N LEU A 120 -20.78 10.50 -1.86
CA LEU A 120 -20.75 9.53 -2.97
C LEU A 120 -21.43 10.05 -4.25
N LYS A 121 -22.36 11.01 -4.12
CA LYS A 121 -23.05 11.67 -5.23
C LYS A 121 -22.10 12.53 -6.08
N SER A 122 -21.11 13.16 -5.46
CA SER A 122 -20.14 14.03 -6.16
C SER A 122 -19.35 13.27 -7.24
N TYR A 123 -19.07 11.99 -6.99
CA TYR A 123 -18.45 11.12 -7.98
C TYR A 123 -19.38 10.93 -9.18
N LEU A 124 -20.68 10.68 -8.98
CA LEU A 124 -21.70 10.46 -10.02
C LEU A 124 -21.90 11.67 -10.93
N GLU A 125 -21.82 12.88 -10.38
CA GLU A 125 -22.01 14.15 -11.09
C GLU A 125 -20.93 14.43 -12.14
N ARG A 126 -19.70 13.94 -11.92
CA ARG A 126 -18.57 14.19 -12.82
C ARG A 126 -18.29 12.98 -13.70
N GLU A 127 -18.09 13.21 -15.00
CA GLU A 127 -17.59 12.19 -15.91
C GLU A 127 -16.10 11.92 -15.65
N ASP A 128 -15.68 10.66 -15.79
CA ASP A 128 -14.28 10.24 -15.63
C ASP A 128 -13.73 10.32 -14.20
N PHE A 129 -14.60 10.37 -13.20
CA PHE A 129 -14.24 10.30 -11.78
C PHE A 129 -14.38 8.87 -11.25
N PHE A 130 -13.39 8.41 -10.49
CA PHE A 130 -13.37 7.13 -9.79
C PHE A 130 -12.90 7.34 -8.35
N PHE A 131 -13.11 6.33 -7.52
CA PHE A 131 -12.55 6.30 -6.17
C PHE A 131 -12.00 4.93 -5.83
N TYR A 132 -11.14 4.88 -4.83
CA TYR A 132 -10.72 3.64 -4.19
C TYR A 132 -10.75 3.83 -2.67
N SER A 133 -10.99 2.74 -1.95
CA SER A 133 -10.96 2.69 -0.47
C SER A 133 -10.12 1.53 0.05
N LEU A 134 -9.72 0.63 -0.84
CA LEU A 134 -9.04 -0.61 -0.53
C LEU A 134 -7.80 -0.77 -1.43
N VAL A 135 -6.74 -1.32 -0.84
CA VAL A 135 -5.52 -1.74 -1.54
C VAL A 135 -5.63 -3.24 -1.85
N TYR A 136 -5.45 -3.59 -3.12
CA TYR A 136 -5.42 -4.96 -3.59
C TYR A 136 -3.99 -5.42 -3.87
N ASP A 137 -3.59 -6.51 -3.20
CA ASP A 137 -2.35 -7.23 -3.51
C ASP A 137 -2.65 -8.34 -4.53
N PRO A 138 -2.22 -8.20 -5.81
CA PRO A 138 -2.48 -9.21 -6.84
C PRO A 138 -1.66 -10.49 -6.66
N GLN A 139 -0.54 -10.45 -5.93
CA GLN A 139 0.31 -11.62 -5.67
C GLN A 139 -0.30 -12.46 -4.54
N GLN A 140 -0.66 -11.81 -3.43
CA GLN A 140 -1.25 -12.48 -2.26
C GLN A 140 -2.76 -12.69 -2.39
N LYS A 141 -3.41 -11.99 -3.32
CA LYS A 141 -4.87 -11.96 -3.50
C LYS A 141 -5.58 -11.54 -2.21
N THR A 142 -5.12 -10.45 -1.60
CA THR A 142 -5.66 -9.89 -0.36
C THR A 142 -6.18 -8.47 -0.60
N LEU A 143 -7.13 -8.04 0.24
CA LEU A 143 -7.61 -6.67 0.30
C LEU A 143 -7.30 -6.12 1.68
N LEU A 144 -6.75 -4.90 1.71
CA LEU A 144 -6.45 -4.17 2.93
C LEU A 144 -7.12 -2.81 2.87
N ALA A 145 -7.69 -2.37 3.98
CA ALA A 145 -8.11 -0.98 4.12
C ALA A 145 -6.88 -0.08 4.15
N ASP A 146 -6.88 0.98 3.34
CA ASP A 146 -5.81 2.00 3.36
C ASP A 146 -6.01 3.02 4.51
N LYS A 147 -6.66 2.58 5.60
CA LYS A 147 -6.97 3.42 6.76
C LYS A 147 -6.20 2.92 7.98
N GLY A 148 -5.46 3.83 8.61
CA GLY A 148 -4.97 3.62 9.96
C GLY A 148 -6.14 3.69 10.93
N GLU A 149 -6.27 2.71 11.82
CA GLU A 149 -7.35 2.62 12.80
C GLU A 149 -6.80 2.88 14.20
N ILE A 150 -7.39 3.82 14.94
CA ILE A 150 -7.08 4.01 16.36
C ILE A 150 -7.67 2.85 17.17
N ARG A 151 -6.84 2.23 18.03
CA ARG A 151 -7.24 1.07 18.82
C ARG A 151 -7.62 1.48 20.24
N VAL A 152 -8.70 0.87 20.76
CA VAL A 152 -9.16 1.05 22.15
C VAL A 152 -9.21 -0.30 22.87
N GLY A 153 -8.71 -0.34 24.10
CA GLY A 153 -8.62 -1.48 25.00
C GLY A 153 -7.32 -1.51 25.82
N ASN A 154 -7.33 -2.20 26.96
CA ASN A 154 -6.24 -2.23 27.95
C ASN A 154 -4.86 -2.67 27.41
N ARG A 155 -4.79 -3.23 26.19
CA ARG A 155 -3.53 -3.57 25.51
C ARG A 155 -2.93 -2.39 24.73
N TYR A 156 -3.65 -1.28 24.67
CA TYR A 156 -3.34 -0.10 23.86
C TYR A 156 -3.25 1.16 24.72
N GLN A 157 -4.21 1.39 25.62
CA GLN A 157 -4.14 2.50 26.57
C GLN A 157 -3.04 2.24 27.60
N ALA A 158 -2.27 3.28 27.91
CA ALA A 158 -1.42 3.28 29.08
C ALA A 158 -2.28 3.32 30.36
N ASP A 159 -1.79 2.69 31.41
CA ASP A 159 -2.36 2.89 32.74
C ASP A 159 -2.01 4.31 33.21
N ILE A 160 -3.00 5.04 33.72
CA ILE A 160 -2.80 6.44 34.09
C ILE A 160 -2.12 6.46 35.45
N THR A 161 -0.94 7.07 35.51
CA THR A 161 -0.27 7.30 36.79
C THR A 161 -1.10 8.25 37.64
N ASP A 162 -1.49 7.77 38.82
CA ASP A 162 -2.26 8.55 39.77
C ASP A 162 -1.48 9.79 40.22
N LEU A 163 -2.24 10.86 40.50
CA LEU A 163 -1.67 12.09 41.04
C LEU A 163 -1.19 11.83 42.47
N LEU A 164 0.05 12.22 42.76
CA LEU A 164 0.65 12.07 44.09
C LEU A 164 -0.10 12.93 45.13
N GLU A 165 -0.36 12.35 46.29
CA GLU A 165 -0.95 13.07 47.42
C GLU A 165 -0.02 14.18 47.92
N GLU A 166 -0.59 15.18 48.59
CA GLU A 166 0.19 16.26 49.19
C GLU A 166 1.18 15.69 50.23
N GLY A 167 2.47 15.96 50.01
CA GLY A 167 3.56 15.45 50.87
C GLY A 167 4.10 14.07 50.48
N ALA A 168 3.50 13.38 49.50
CA ALA A 168 4.10 12.20 48.91
C ALA A 168 5.22 12.59 47.93
N GLU A 169 6.34 11.86 47.98
CA GLU A 169 7.45 12.03 47.05
C GLU A 169 7.37 11.04 45.89
N ASP A 170 7.87 11.43 44.71
CA ASP A 170 7.91 10.56 43.53
C ASP A 170 8.98 9.45 43.63
N GLY A 171 9.86 9.51 44.64
CA GLY A 171 10.88 8.51 44.93
C GLY A 171 11.96 8.39 43.86
N ARG A 172 12.16 9.41 43.02
CA ARG A 172 13.12 9.37 41.92
C ARG A 172 14.46 9.98 42.30
N ASP A 173 15.52 9.17 42.21
CA ASP A 173 16.90 9.64 42.36
C ASP A 173 17.42 10.25 41.05
N GLN A 174 17.58 11.58 41.05
CA GLN A 174 18.02 12.34 39.88
C GLN A 174 19.45 11.99 39.43
N ALA A 175 20.33 11.58 40.34
CA ALA A 175 21.71 11.25 39.99
C ALA A 175 21.82 10.02 39.07
N ASN A 176 20.81 9.13 39.09
CA ASN A 176 20.73 7.97 38.21
C ASN A 176 20.03 8.29 36.87
N LEU A 177 19.33 9.42 36.78
CA LEU A 177 18.55 9.81 35.61
C LEU A 177 19.30 10.81 34.72
N GLU A 178 20.10 11.68 35.33
CA GLU A 178 20.81 12.73 34.61
C GLU A 178 22.18 13.06 35.22
N THR A 179 23.09 13.48 34.34
CA THR A 179 24.36 14.10 34.73
C THR A 179 24.42 15.46 34.07
N LYS A 180 24.59 16.52 34.88
CA LYS A 180 24.73 17.89 34.37
C LYS A 180 26.03 18.02 33.56
N VAL A 181 25.94 18.58 32.36
CA VAL A 181 27.08 18.79 31.45
C VAL A 181 27.37 20.28 31.23
N TRP A 182 26.39 21.14 31.51
CA TRP A 182 26.53 22.58 31.45
C TRP A 182 25.51 23.27 32.37
N GLU A 183 25.96 24.25 33.15
CA GLU A 183 25.20 25.19 33.95
C GLU A 183 24.99 26.49 33.17
N ALA A 184 23.74 26.82 32.87
CA ALA A 184 23.37 28.02 32.13
C ALA A 184 23.64 29.29 32.96
N SER A 185 23.48 29.22 34.27
CA SER A 185 23.76 30.32 35.20
C SER A 185 25.19 30.22 35.76
N ASN A 186 26.18 30.47 34.92
CA ASN A 186 27.60 30.41 35.27
C ASN A 186 28.22 31.83 35.44
N PRO A 187 29.37 31.96 36.11
CA PRO A 187 29.98 33.27 36.39
C PRO A 187 30.65 33.92 35.18
N LEU A 188 30.68 33.26 34.02
CA LEU A 188 31.35 33.76 32.83
C LEU A 188 30.38 34.58 31.97
N THR A 189 30.92 35.61 31.34
CA THR A 189 30.22 36.35 30.29
C THR A 189 30.34 35.60 28.95
N ASP A 190 29.37 35.81 28.05
CA ASP A 190 29.41 35.27 26.68
C ASP A 190 30.77 35.57 26.00
N LYS A 191 31.32 36.76 26.22
CA LYS A 191 32.63 37.16 25.68
C LYS A 191 33.77 36.28 26.20
N GLN A 192 33.77 35.91 27.48
CA GLN A 192 34.80 35.03 28.05
C GLN A 192 34.67 33.60 27.52
N ILE A 193 33.44 33.12 27.36
CA ILE A 193 33.16 31.80 26.76
C ILE A 193 33.65 31.79 25.31
N ASP A 194 33.28 32.78 24.50
CA ASP A 194 33.74 32.91 23.11
C ASP A 194 35.27 32.98 23.00
N GLN A 195 35.92 33.74 23.89
CA GLN A 195 37.38 33.80 23.96
C GLN A 195 37.99 32.43 24.31
N PHE A 196 37.41 31.70 25.26
CA PHE A 196 37.86 30.36 25.60
C PHE A 196 37.68 29.38 24.43
N LEU A 197 36.57 29.45 23.70
CA LEU A 197 36.35 28.65 22.48
C LEU A 197 37.36 28.98 21.37
N VAL A 198 37.79 30.24 21.24
CA VAL A 198 38.90 30.60 20.34
C VAL A 198 40.21 29.95 20.79
N VAL A 199 40.54 30.03 22.09
CA VAL A 199 41.75 29.40 22.65
C VAL A 199 41.73 27.89 22.43
N ALA A 200 40.62 27.21 22.69
CA ALA A 200 40.49 25.77 22.47
C ALA A 200 40.71 25.38 21.00
N ARG A 201 40.19 26.15 20.05
CA ARG A 201 40.45 25.94 18.61
C ARG A 201 41.92 26.18 18.24
N SER A 202 42.57 27.19 18.83
CA SER A 202 44.01 27.43 18.63
C SER A 202 44.85 26.26 19.16
N VAL A 203 44.53 25.76 20.36
CA VAL A 203 45.17 24.57 20.94
C VAL A 203 44.97 23.36 20.04
N GLY A 204 43.75 23.10 19.57
CA GLY A 204 43.47 21.99 18.65
C GLY A 204 44.17 22.09 17.30
N THR A 205 44.37 23.31 16.79
CA THR A 205 45.15 23.56 15.55
C THR A 205 46.63 23.27 15.78
N PHE A 206 47.17 23.72 16.92
CA PHE A 206 48.55 23.48 17.30
C PHE A 206 48.83 22.00 17.57
N ALA A 207 47.92 21.29 18.24
CA ALA A 207 48.02 19.87 18.49
C ALA A 207 48.18 19.05 17.19
N ARG A 208 47.37 19.36 16.15
CA ARG A 208 47.47 18.72 14.83
C ARG A 208 48.78 19.03 14.10
N ALA A 209 49.39 20.19 14.35
CA ALA A 209 50.68 20.53 13.78
C ALA A 209 51.84 19.73 14.44
N LEU A 210 51.66 19.29 15.68
CA LEU A 210 52.62 18.45 16.41
C LEU A 210 52.40 16.95 16.16
N ASP A 211 51.23 16.55 15.66
CA ASP A 211 50.91 15.15 15.40
C ASP A 211 51.56 14.64 14.10
N CYS A 212 52.79 14.14 14.23
CA CYS A 212 53.53 13.52 13.13
C CYS A 212 53.07 12.07 12.82
N SER A 213 52.12 11.50 13.59
CA SER A 213 51.65 10.12 13.39
C SER A 213 50.74 9.98 12.16
N SER A 214 50.17 11.09 11.70
CA SER A 214 49.31 11.17 10.52
C SER A 214 50.17 11.23 9.24
N SER A 215 50.67 10.08 8.79
CA SER A 215 51.57 9.92 7.62
C SER A 215 50.94 10.25 6.25
N VAL A 216 49.74 10.83 6.20
CA VAL A 216 49.04 11.20 4.97
C VAL A 216 48.77 12.71 4.96
N ARG A 217 49.73 13.45 4.37
CA ARG A 217 49.72 14.91 4.12
C ARG A 217 49.57 15.74 5.40
N GLN A 218 50.62 16.48 5.76
CA GLN A 218 50.44 17.61 6.68
C GLN A 218 49.31 18.49 6.13
N PRO A 219 48.17 18.62 6.85
CA PRO A 219 47.06 19.40 6.35
C PRO A 219 47.54 20.85 6.22
N SER A 220 47.07 21.55 5.19
CA SER A 220 47.35 22.98 5.09
C SER A 220 46.86 23.68 6.36
N LEU A 221 47.47 24.81 6.72
CA LEU A 221 47.10 25.57 7.92
C LEU A 221 45.58 25.82 8.01
N HIS A 222 44.95 26.17 6.88
CA HIS A 222 43.51 26.39 6.80
C HIS A 222 42.70 25.11 7.06
N MET A 223 43.17 23.94 6.58
CA MET A 223 42.51 22.66 6.83
C MET A 223 42.61 22.26 8.30
N SER A 224 43.78 22.40 8.92
CA SER A 224 43.96 22.12 10.36
C SER A 224 43.12 23.05 11.23
N ALA A 225 43.05 24.34 10.88
CA ALA A 225 42.21 25.30 11.59
C ALA A 225 40.71 25.01 11.43
N ALA A 226 40.28 24.60 10.23
CA ALA A 226 38.89 24.18 9.99
C ALA A 226 38.54 22.90 10.76
N ALA A 227 39.44 21.91 10.79
CA ALA A 227 39.26 20.68 11.55
C ALA A 227 39.16 20.95 13.07
N ALA A 228 40.06 21.76 13.61
CA ALA A 228 40.00 22.19 15.00
C ALA A 228 38.77 23.06 15.33
N SER A 229 38.12 23.65 14.32
CA SER A 229 36.89 24.43 14.49
C SER A 229 35.61 23.60 14.43
N ARG A 230 35.69 22.28 14.26
CA ARG A 230 34.53 21.38 14.25
C ARG A 230 33.93 21.22 15.64
N ASP A 231 32.65 20.87 15.67
CA ASP A 231 31.83 20.88 16.89
C ASP A 231 32.36 19.99 18.00
N ILE A 232 33.03 18.87 17.70
CA ILE A 232 33.64 18.01 18.73
C ILE A 232 34.64 18.77 19.61
N THR A 233 35.40 19.70 19.02
CA THR A 233 36.35 20.53 19.77
C THR A 233 35.62 21.57 20.60
N LEU A 234 34.53 22.15 20.08
CA LEU A 234 33.71 23.13 20.80
C LEU A 234 32.98 22.48 21.98
N PHE A 235 32.35 21.32 21.78
CA PHE A 235 31.71 20.57 22.86
C PHE A 235 32.72 20.17 23.92
N HIS A 236 33.89 19.66 23.53
CA HIS A 236 34.95 19.35 24.49
C HIS A 236 35.39 20.59 25.28
N ALA A 237 35.47 21.75 24.65
CA ALA A 237 35.81 23.00 25.33
C ALA A 237 34.71 23.42 26.33
N MET A 238 33.43 23.33 25.96
CA MET A 238 32.31 23.64 26.86
C MET A 238 32.28 22.69 28.07
N ASP A 239 32.48 21.40 27.83
CA ASP A 239 32.64 20.39 28.88
C ASP A 239 33.82 20.70 29.80
N THR A 240 34.93 21.13 29.22
CA THR A 240 36.16 21.47 29.97
C THR A 240 35.92 22.66 30.90
N LEU A 241 35.16 23.67 30.46
CA LEU A 241 34.74 24.77 31.34
C LEU A 241 33.87 24.25 32.50
N HIS A 242 32.85 23.45 32.21
CA HIS A 242 31.94 22.93 33.24
C HIS A 242 32.68 22.06 34.28
N LYS A 243 33.49 21.10 33.81
CA LYS A 243 34.29 20.19 34.67
C LYS A 243 35.30 20.93 35.53
N ASN A 244 35.75 22.10 35.10
CA ASN A 244 36.66 22.97 35.86
C ASN A 244 35.91 24.12 36.58
N THR A 245 34.62 23.91 36.90
CA THR A 245 33.80 24.84 37.70
C THR A 245 33.81 26.27 37.14
N TYR A 246 33.89 26.41 35.83
CA TYR A 246 33.95 27.68 35.10
C TYR A 246 35.17 28.56 35.43
N ASP A 247 36.23 27.98 36.00
CA ASP A 247 37.52 28.65 36.17
C ASP A 247 38.30 28.58 34.85
N ILE A 248 38.42 29.71 34.17
CA ILE A 248 39.13 29.84 32.89
C ILE A 248 40.58 29.38 33.01
N SER A 249 41.28 29.75 34.09
CA SER A 249 42.70 29.43 34.23
C SER A 249 42.89 27.93 34.38
N LYS A 250 42.07 27.30 35.22
CA LYS A 250 42.10 25.84 35.42
C LYS A 250 41.69 25.10 34.15
N ALA A 251 40.69 25.60 33.44
CA ALA A 251 40.23 25.03 32.18
C ALA A 251 41.30 25.11 31.06
N ILE A 252 42.05 26.22 30.96
CA ILE A 252 43.17 26.34 30.01
C ILE A 252 44.26 25.33 30.33
N SER A 253 44.62 25.15 31.61
CA SER A 253 45.59 24.12 32.02
C SER A 253 45.12 22.71 31.67
N ALA A 254 43.81 22.45 31.67
CA ALA A 254 43.25 21.16 31.24
C ALA A 254 43.32 20.94 29.72
N LEU A 255 43.35 22.00 28.90
CA LEU A 255 43.54 21.90 27.45
C LEU A 255 44.99 21.62 27.04
N VAL A 256 45.96 21.91 27.93
CA VAL A 256 47.38 21.63 27.71
C VAL A 256 47.99 20.91 28.93
N PRO A 257 47.64 19.63 29.16
CA PRO A 257 48.29 18.82 30.19
C PRO A 257 49.80 18.69 29.96
N GLN A 258 50.53 18.19 30.96
CA GLN A 258 51.99 18.03 30.90
C GLN A 258 52.49 17.14 29.72
N GLY A 259 51.61 16.36 29.10
CA GLY A 259 51.90 15.53 27.92
C GLY A 259 51.72 16.22 26.56
N GLY A 260 51.28 17.48 26.52
CA GLY A 260 51.02 18.23 25.29
C GLY A 260 49.56 18.66 25.12
N PRO A 261 49.25 19.43 24.07
CA PRO A 261 47.90 19.95 23.83
C PRO A 261 46.90 18.83 23.49
N VAL A 262 45.66 18.97 23.93
CA VAL A 262 44.59 17.99 23.66
C VAL A 262 44.17 18.04 22.19
N LEU A 263 43.96 16.85 21.58
CA LEU A 263 43.53 16.68 20.20
C LEU A 263 42.20 15.92 20.16
N CYS A 264 41.14 16.62 19.71
CA CYS A 264 39.80 16.04 19.51
C CYS A 264 39.53 15.88 18.02
N ARG A 265 39.33 14.64 17.55
CA ARG A 265 38.93 14.32 16.17
C ARG A 265 37.62 13.58 16.20
N ASP A 266 36.70 13.97 15.33
CA ASP A 266 35.52 13.15 15.06
C ASP A 266 35.83 12.10 13.99
N GLU A 267 34.90 11.18 13.77
CA GLU A 267 35.08 10.08 12.83
C GLU A 267 35.44 10.56 11.42
N MET A 268 34.95 11.74 10.99
CA MET A 268 35.26 12.30 9.67
C MET A 268 36.75 12.59 9.48
N GLU A 269 37.41 13.09 10.52
CA GLU A 269 38.83 13.40 10.49
C GLU A 269 39.71 12.19 10.88
N GLU A 270 39.22 11.32 11.77
CA GLU A 270 40.00 10.21 12.30
C GLU A 270 40.20 9.06 11.29
N TRP A 271 39.29 8.91 10.32
CA TRP A 271 39.39 7.83 9.35
C TRP A 271 40.55 8.02 8.37
N SER A 272 41.23 6.91 8.07
CA SER A 272 42.27 6.88 7.05
C SER A 272 41.69 7.05 5.65
N ALA A 273 42.53 7.50 4.70
CA ALA A 273 42.12 7.63 3.30
C ALA A 273 41.64 6.30 2.69
N SER A 274 42.22 5.16 3.10
CA SER A 274 41.77 3.83 2.68
C SER A 274 40.40 3.46 3.23
N GLU A 275 40.12 3.80 4.49
CA GLU A 275 38.80 3.54 5.09
C GLU A 275 37.72 4.40 4.45
N ALA A 276 38.01 5.68 4.17
CA ALA A 276 37.12 6.57 3.43
C ALA A 276 36.80 6.02 2.02
N ASN A 277 37.80 5.50 1.31
CA ASN A 277 37.58 4.89 -0.01
C ASN A 277 36.74 3.60 0.07
N LEU A 278 37.05 2.72 1.02
CA LEU A 278 36.26 1.50 1.26
C LEU A 278 34.80 1.84 1.57
N PHE A 279 34.56 2.89 2.34
CA PHE A 279 33.21 3.36 2.64
C PHE A 279 32.45 3.81 1.40
N GLU A 280 33.08 4.59 0.52
CA GLU A 280 32.43 5.05 -0.71
C GLU A 280 32.09 3.88 -1.64
N GLU A 281 33.00 2.93 -1.81
CA GLU A 281 32.76 1.70 -2.58
C GLU A 281 31.60 0.88 -1.99
N ALA A 282 31.59 0.72 -0.66
CA ALA A 282 30.54 0.00 0.05
C ALA A 282 29.17 0.70 -0.09
N LEU A 283 29.14 2.04 0.01
CA LEU A 283 27.93 2.84 -0.12
C LEU A 283 27.35 2.79 -1.55
N GLU A 284 28.21 2.72 -2.57
CA GLU A 284 27.78 2.53 -3.95
C GLU A 284 27.22 1.12 -4.20
N LYS A 285 27.83 0.09 -3.58
CA LYS A 285 27.43 -1.31 -3.75
C LYS A 285 26.17 -1.68 -2.95
N TYR A 286 26.10 -1.30 -1.69
CA TYR A 286 25.05 -1.70 -0.74
C TYR A 286 24.07 -0.58 -0.38
N GLY A 287 24.28 0.63 -0.88
CA GLY A 287 23.43 1.77 -0.56
C GLY A 287 23.64 2.20 0.88
N LYS A 288 22.58 2.19 1.70
CA LYS A 288 22.62 2.64 3.12
C LYS A 288 22.43 1.48 4.09
N ASP A 289 22.76 0.27 3.66
CA ASP A 289 22.80 -0.89 4.54
C ASP A 289 24.13 -0.89 5.32
N PHE A 290 24.15 -0.17 6.44
CA PHE A 290 25.38 0.03 7.20
C PHE A 290 25.86 -1.25 7.90
N THR A 291 24.97 -2.21 8.12
CA THR A 291 25.32 -3.53 8.65
C THR A 291 26.14 -4.33 7.65
N ASP A 292 25.71 -4.37 6.39
CA ASP A 292 26.47 -5.07 5.32
C ASP A 292 27.76 -4.31 4.97
N ILE A 293 27.73 -2.97 4.98
CA ILE A 293 28.93 -2.14 4.81
C ILE A 293 29.98 -2.46 5.90
N GLN A 294 29.55 -2.55 7.16
CA GLN A 294 30.44 -2.93 8.25
C GLN A 294 30.99 -4.34 8.03
N GLN A 295 30.12 -5.32 7.79
CA GLN A 295 30.51 -6.73 7.73
C GLN A 295 31.52 -7.02 6.61
N ASP A 296 31.31 -6.46 5.42
CA ASP A 296 32.08 -6.81 4.23
C ASP A 296 33.24 -5.86 3.94
N PHE A 297 33.13 -4.57 4.29
CA PHE A 297 34.12 -3.55 3.93
C PHE A 297 34.88 -2.99 5.14
N LEU A 298 34.23 -2.81 6.29
CA LEU A 298 34.81 -2.14 7.47
C LEU A 298 34.55 -2.91 8.79
N PRO A 299 34.93 -4.20 8.90
CA PRO A 299 34.54 -5.05 10.03
C PRO A 299 35.21 -4.65 11.35
N TRP A 300 36.28 -3.86 11.31
CA TRP A 300 36.98 -3.33 12.48
C TRP A 300 36.40 -2.01 12.99
N LYS A 301 35.51 -1.35 12.25
CA LYS A 301 34.79 -0.16 12.71
C LYS A 301 33.52 -0.57 13.42
N SER A 302 33.12 0.18 14.44
CA SER A 302 31.81 -0.01 15.07
C SER A 302 30.69 0.48 14.14
N LEU A 303 29.50 -0.13 14.23
CA LEU A 303 28.37 0.34 13.44
C LEU A 303 28.04 1.81 13.74
N THR A 304 28.09 2.20 15.02
CA THR A 304 27.81 3.58 15.45
C THR A 304 28.79 4.59 14.85
N SER A 305 30.08 4.27 14.78
CA SER A 305 31.08 5.15 14.16
C SER A 305 30.91 5.26 12.65
N ILE A 306 30.50 4.19 11.97
CA ILE A 306 30.14 4.22 10.54
C ILE A 306 28.96 5.16 10.29
N ILE A 307 27.93 5.12 11.16
CA ILE A 307 26.78 6.02 11.07
C ILE A 307 27.19 7.48 11.29
N GLU A 308 28.01 7.75 12.30
CA GLU A 308 28.52 9.10 12.56
C GLU A 308 29.33 9.62 11.36
N TYR A 309 30.27 8.82 10.86
CA TYR A 309 31.03 9.12 9.65
C TYR A 309 30.13 9.42 8.46
N TYR A 310 29.10 8.60 8.20
CA TYR A 310 28.16 8.82 7.09
C TYR A 310 27.52 10.20 7.11
N TYR A 311 27.01 10.65 8.27
CA TYR A 311 26.33 11.94 8.36
C TYR A 311 27.30 13.12 8.19
N MET A 312 28.53 13.00 8.66
CA MET A 312 29.58 14.00 8.42
C MET A 312 30.06 13.98 6.96
N TRP A 313 30.29 12.81 6.38
CA TRP A 313 30.71 12.65 4.98
C TRP A 313 29.68 13.25 4.00
N LYS A 314 28.38 13.21 4.33
CA LYS A 314 27.32 13.83 3.53
C LYS A 314 27.43 15.36 3.40
N THR A 315 28.23 16.05 4.21
CA THR A 315 28.46 17.49 4.05
C THR A 315 29.68 17.79 3.19
N THR A 316 30.43 16.77 2.75
CA THR A 316 31.60 16.96 1.90
C THR A 316 31.20 17.47 0.52
N ASP A 317 32.06 18.28 -0.08
CA ASP A 317 31.86 18.78 -1.44
C ASP A 317 31.72 17.65 -2.45
N ARG A 318 32.47 16.55 -2.25
CA ARG A 318 32.41 15.34 -3.08
C ARG A 318 31.01 14.74 -3.11
N TYR A 319 30.39 14.53 -1.94
CA TYR A 319 29.01 14.04 -1.87
C TYR A 319 28.01 15.01 -2.49
N VAL A 320 28.13 16.31 -2.19
CA VAL A 320 27.22 17.34 -2.71
C VAL A 320 27.28 17.39 -4.25
N GLN A 321 28.47 17.31 -4.84
CA GLN A 321 28.66 17.21 -6.28
C GLN A 321 28.02 15.94 -6.86
N GLN A 322 28.27 14.78 -6.26
CA GLN A 322 27.67 13.52 -6.69
C GLN A 322 26.12 13.58 -6.66
N LYS A 323 25.54 14.18 -5.62
CA LYS A 323 24.10 14.37 -5.51
C LYS A 323 23.54 15.33 -6.56
N ARG A 324 24.24 16.43 -6.86
CA ARG A 324 23.86 17.38 -7.92
C ARG A 324 23.87 16.72 -9.29
N LEU A 325 24.87 15.89 -9.58
CA LEU A 325 24.95 15.12 -10.83
C LEU A 325 23.77 14.15 -10.97
N LYS A 326 23.46 13.38 -9.91
CA LYS A 326 22.29 12.47 -9.90
C LYS A 326 20.95 13.21 -10.04
N ALA A 327 20.83 14.42 -9.45
CA ALA A 327 19.63 15.24 -9.60
C ALA A 327 19.48 15.78 -11.03
N ALA A 328 20.56 16.26 -11.65
CA ALA A 328 20.56 16.70 -13.05
C ALA A 328 20.18 15.55 -14.00
N GLU A 329 20.68 14.34 -13.74
CA GLU A 329 20.28 13.14 -14.47
C GLU A 329 18.77 12.84 -14.30
N ALA A 330 18.23 12.95 -13.07
CA ALA A 330 16.81 12.77 -12.84
C ALA A 330 15.93 13.87 -13.48
N GLU A 331 16.40 15.11 -13.54
CA GLU A 331 15.71 16.22 -14.23
C GLU A 331 15.69 16.04 -15.75
N SER A 332 16.64 15.29 -16.32
CA SER A 332 16.62 14.91 -17.72
C SER A 332 15.51 13.92 -18.09
N LYS A 333 14.86 13.28 -17.10
CA LYS A 333 13.74 12.37 -17.32
C LYS A 333 12.50 13.13 -17.82
N LEU A 334 11.73 12.48 -18.69
CA LEU A 334 10.51 13.07 -19.25
C LEU A 334 9.47 13.32 -18.14
N LYS A 335 9.05 14.57 -17.98
CA LYS A 335 7.94 14.94 -17.06
C LYS A 335 6.57 14.91 -17.74
N GLN A 336 6.54 15.03 -19.07
CA GLN A 336 5.32 15.05 -19.86
C GLN A 336 5.52 14.47 -21.26
N VAL A 337 4.44 13.97 -21.86
CA VAL A 337 4.40 13.42 -23.21
C VAL A 337 3.13 13.87 -23.95
N TYR A 338 3.28 14.20 -25.22
CA TYR A 338 2.15 14.45 -26.13
C TYR A 338 1.83 13.18 -26.92
N ILE A 339 0.56 12.76 -26.93
CA ILE A 339 0.11 11.56 -27.62
C ILE A 339 -0.92 11.95 -28.68
N PRO A 340 -0.63 11.81 -29.98
CA PRO A 340 -1.57 12.11 -31.05
C PRO A 340 -2.86 11.27 -30.98
N ASN A 341 -3.94 11.80 -31.54
CA ASN A 341 -5.22 11.09 -31.62
C ASN A 341 -5.08 9.77 -32.38
N TYR A 342 -5.65 8.70 -31.82
CA TYR A 342 -5.63 7.38 -32.42
C TYR A 342 -6.75 7.23 -33.47
N ASN A 343 -6.42 7.42 -34.74
CA ASN A 343 -7.40 7.46 -35.84
C ASN A 343 -7.62 6.10 -36.55
N LYS A 344 -7.24 4.96 -35.96
CA LYS A 344 -7.51 3.66 -36.59
C LYS A 344 -8.99 3.29 -36.46
N PRO A 345 -9.61 2.71 -37.51
CA PRO A 345 -11.01 2.30 -37.47
C PRO A 345 -11.23 1.25 -36.36
N ASN A 346 -12.27 1.45 -35.55
CA ASN A 346 -12.59 0.54 -34.46
C ASN A 346 -13.20 -0.74 -35.05
N PRO A 347 -12.60 -1.92 -34.84
CA PRO A 347 -13.10 -3.18 -35.41
C PRO A 347 -14.52 -3.55 -34.94
N ASN A 348 -14.96 -3.00 -33.81
CA ASN A 348 -16.30 -3.22 -33.28
C ASN A 348 -17.35 -2.27 -33.87
N GLN A 349 -16.99 -1.36 -34.79
CA GLN A 349 -17.91 -0.41 -35.39
C GLN A 349 -18.78 -1.10 -36.46
N ILE A 350 -20.11 -1.04 -36.29
CA ILE A 350 -21.07 -1.61 -37.25
C ILE A 350 -21.34 -0.56 -38.33
N ASN A 351 -21.02 -0.87 -39.59
CA ASN A 351 -21.29 0.03 -40.71
C ASN A 351 -22.73 -0.16 -41.19
N VAL A 352 -23.57 0.87 -41.04
CA VAL A 352 -25.02 0.80 -41.33
C VAL A 352 -25.32 0.93 -42.83
N ASN A 353 -24.34 1.33 -43.66
CA ASN A 353 -24.56 1.73 -45.06
C ASN A 353 -24.18 0.69 -46.14
N ASN A 354 -23.82 -0.56 -45.79
CA ASN A 354 -23.52 -1.58 -46.80
C ASN A 354 -24.60 -2.66 -46.90
N VAL A 355 -25.73 -2.31 -47.52
CA VAL A 355 -26.62 -3.30 -48.15
C VAL A 355 -26.33 -3.27 -49.65
N LYS A 356 -25.55 -4.23 -50.15
CA LYS A 356 -25.47 -4.49 -51.60
C LYS A 356 -26.79 -5.13 -52.05
N PRO A 357 -27.47 -4.63 -53.10
CA PRO A 357 -28.59 -5.35 -53.70
C PRO A 357 -28.04 -6.61 -54.38
N ALA A 358 -28.53 -7.78 -53.99
CA ALA A 358 -28.27 -9.01 -54.73
C ALA A 358 -29.04 -8.93 -56.06
N VAL A 359 -28.31 -8.99 -57.17
CA VAL A 359 -28.83 -9.05 -58.54
C VAL A 359 -29.55 -10.40 -58.71
N VAL A 360 -30.84 -10.35 -59.05
CA VAL A 360 -31.68 -11.52 -59.32
C VAL A 360 -31.53 -11.88 -60.80
N ASN A 361 -31.09 -13.10 -61.10
CA ASN A 361 -31.19 -13.69 -62.44
C ASN A 361 -32.25 -14.81 -62.39
N GLY A 362 -33.17 -14.81 -63.36
CA GLY A 362 -34.50 -15.38 -63.23
C GLY A 362 -34.63 -16.91 -63.34
N THR A 363 -35.70 -17.42 -62.73
CA THR A 363 -36.64 -18.40 -63.30
C THR A 363 -37.85 -18.49 -62.36
N ALA A 364 -39.05 -18.45 -62.93
CA ALA A 364 -40.31 -18.30 -62.23
C ALA A 364 -40.77 -19.62 -61.57
N VAL A 365 -41.10 -19.57 -60.27
CA VAL A 365 -42.15 -20.39 -59.65
C VAL A 365 -42.84 -19.53 -58.58
N GLN A 366 -44.17 -19.41 -58.68
CA GLN A 366 -45.02 -18.64 -57.77
C GLN A 366 -45.07 -19.27 -56.37
N GLY A 367 -44.83 -18.47 -55.33
CA GLY A 367 -44.98 -18.85 -53.93
C GLY A 367 -44.93 -17.63 -53.00
N GLN A 368 -46.11 -17.07 -52.71
CA GLN A 368 -46.50 -16.23 -51.57
C GLN A 368 -45.49 -15.21 -50.98
N ASN A 369 -45.86 -13.94 -51.13
CA ASN A 369 -45.45 -12.77 -50.33
C ASN A 369 -45.27 -13.06 -48.83
N VAL A 370 -44.04 -12.97 -48.28
CA VAL A 370 -43.76 -12.43 -46.93
C VAL A 370 -42.30 -11.93 -46.83
N ALA A 371 -42.12 -10.73 -46.25
CA ALA A 371 -40.90 -10.18 -45.63
C ALA A 371 -39.76 -9.62 -46.52
N VAL A 372 -39.97 -8.40 -47.02
CA VAL A 372 -38.88 -7.43 -47.20
C VAL A 372 -38.96 -6.42 -46.05
N GLY A 373 -37.93 -6.37 -45.19
CA GLY A 373 -37.74 -5.30 -44.19
C GLY A 373 -37.65 -5.72 -42.72
N ARG A 374 -36.55 -6.38 -42.29
CA ARG A 374 -36.21 -6.51 -40.85
C ARG A 374 -34.69 -6.54 -40.60
N ALA A 375 -34.02 -5.41 -40.79
CA ALA A 375 -32.62 -5.25 -40.37
C ALA A 375 -32.41 -4.23 -39.23
N CYS A 376 -33.47 -3.66 -38.65
CA CYS A 376 -33.34 -2.62 -37.61
C CYS A 376 -34.33 -2.80 -36.45
N GLU A 377 -34.25 -3.91 -35.70
CA GLU A 377 -35.16 -4.14 -34.56
C GLU A 377 -34.47 -4.31 -33.19
N ARG A 378 -33.13 -4.48 -33.11
CA ARG A 378 -32.48 -4.69 -31.81
C ARG A 378 -32.11 -3.39 -31.11
N ALA A 379 -32.77 -3.05 -30.01
CA ALA A 379 -32.40 -1.90 -29.20
C ALA A 379 -30.99 -2.04 -28.58
N CYS A 380 -30.41 -0.93 -28.11
CA CYS A 380 -29.17 -0.94 -27.34
C CYS A 380 -29.31 -1.81 -26.09
N GLU A 381 -28.37 -2.73 -25.85
CA GLU A 381 -28.44 -3.65 -24.69
C GLU A 381 -28.33 -2.94 -23.33
N SER A 382 -27.84 -1.70 -23.30
CA SER A 382 -27.69 -0.94 -22.06
C SER A 382 -28.79 0.09 -21.80
N CYS A 383 -29.34 0.75 -22.83
CA CYS A 383 -30.30 1.83 -22.63
C CYS A 383 -31.58 1.67 -23.44
N TYR A 384 -31.70 0.58 -24.20
CA TYR A 384 -32.86 0.26 -25.04
C TYR A 384 -33.25 1.31 -26.07
N THR A 385 -32.38 2.29 -26.36
CA THR A 385 -32.57 3.17 -27.51
C THR A 385 -32.50 2.36 -28.81
N THR A 386 -33.34 2.70 -29.78
CA THR A 386 -33.27 2.21 -31.16
C THR A 386 -32.56 3.21 -32.07
N GLN A 387 -32.18 4.39 -31.55
CA GLN A 387 -31.54 5.47 -32.28
C GLN A 387 -30.12 5.72 -31.76
N SER A 388 -29.16 5.77 -32.68
CA SER A 388 -27.77 6.11 -32.42
C SER A 388 -27.09 6.53 -33.71
N TYR A 389 -26.22 7.54 -33.66
CA TYR A 389 -25.42 7.95 -34.83
C TYR A 389 -24.38 6.89 -35.21
N GLN A 390 -23.99 6.04 -34.26
CA GLN A 390 -23.06 4.94 -34.49
C GLN A 390 -23.41 3.74 -33.61
N TRP A 391 -23.28 2.54 -34.15
CA TRP A 391 -23.48 1.28 -33.45
C TRP A 391 -22.18 0.52 -33.31
N TYR A 392 -22.04 -0.17 -32.18
CA TYR A 392 -20.89 -1.03 -31.90
C TYR A 392 -21.33 -2.44 -31.53
N SER A 393 -20.66 -3.45 -32.08
CA SER A 393 -20.82 -4.85 -31.69
C SER A 393 -20.24 -5.06 -30.30
N TRP A 394 -20.96 -5.75 -29.43
CA TRP A 394 -20.56 -6.00 -28.05
C TRP A 394 -20.81 -7.46 -27.68
N GLY A 395 -19.86 -8.09 -26.98
CA GLY A 395 -19.96 -9.49 -26.57
C GLY A 395 -19.66 -10.51 -27.68
N PRO A 396 -19.91 -11.81 -27.42
CA PRO A 396 -19.64 -12.89 -28.35
C PRO A 396 -20.36 -12.74 -29.71
N PRO A 397 -19.70 -13.06 -30.86
CA PRO A 397 -20.28 -12.87 -32.19
C PRO A 397 -21.63 -13.60 -32.41
N ASN A 398 -21.83 -14.74 -31.75
CA ASN A 398 -23.05 -15.54 -31.82
C ASN A 398 -24.26 -14.86 -31.15
N MET A 399 -24.04 -13.92 -30.24
CA MET A 399 -25.12 -13.23 -29.54
C MET A 399 -25.62 -11.98 -30.26
N GLN A 400 -24.84 -11.42 -31.20
CA GLN A 400 -25.17 -10.21 -31.97
C GLN A 400 -25.65 -9.04 -31.09
N CYS A 401 -25.06 -8.88 -29.90
CA CYS A 401 -25.40 -7.79 -29.00
C CYS A 401 -24.77 -6.48 -29.51
N ARG A 402 -25.47 -5.36 -29.33
CA ARG A 402 -24.98 -4.05 -29.79
C ARG A 402 -25.22 -2.93 -28.78
N LEU A 403 -24.33 -1.95 -28.79
CA LEU A 403 -24.44 -0.74 -27.98
C LEU A 403 -24.53 0.49 -28.88
N CYS A 404 -25.35 1.46 -28.46
CA CYS A 404 -25.31 2.81 -29.03
C CYS A 404 -23.98 3.50 -28.64
N ALA A 405 -23.65 4.59 -29.31
CA ALA A 405 -22.34 5.22 -29.14
C ALA A 405 -22.06 5.70 -27.71
N SER A 406 -23.06 6.26 -27.03
CA SER A 406 -22.94 6.69 -25.63
C SER A 406 -22.74 5.52 -24.66
N CYS A 407 -23.44 4.40 -24.87
CA CYS A 407 -23.29 3.21 -24.04
C CYS A 407 -21.99 2.46 -24.33
N TRP A 408 -21.49 2.50 -25.57
CA TRP A 408 -20.17 2.01 -25.92
C TRP A 408 -19.06 2.80 -25.20
N ALA A 409 -19.13 4.14 -25.25
CA ALA A 409 -18.19 5.01 -24.54
C ALA A 409 -18.22 4.76 -23.03
N TYR A 410 -19.44 4.64 -22.45
CA TYR A 410 -19.62 4.29 -21.04
C TYR A 410 -18.98 2.93 -20.71
N TRP A 411 -19.28 1.89 -21.50
CA TRP A 411 -18.72 0.56 -21.28
C TRP A 411 -17.18 0.55 -21.42
N LYS A 412 -16.62 1.31 -22.37
CA LYS A 412 -15.16 1.45 -22.50
C LYS A 412 -14.53 2.09 -21.27
N LYS A 413 -15.14 3.12 -20.69
CA LYS A 413 -14.60 3.84 -19.52
C LYS A 413 -14.83 3.10 -18.19
N TYR A 414 -16.00 2.51 -17.99
CA TYR A 414 -16.42 1.98 -16.69
C TYR A 414 -16.45 0.44 -16.62
N GLY A 415 -16.39 -0.24 -17.77
CA GLY A 415 -16.30 -1.70 -17.83
C GLY A 415 -17.60 -2.47 -17.60
N GLY A 416 -18.72 -1.77 -17.43
CA GLY A 416 -20.06 -2.32 -17.25
C GLY A 416 -21.12 -1.59 -18.08
N LEU A 417 -22.34 -2.14 -18.17
CA LEU A 417 -23.48 -1.47 -18.81
C LEU A 417 -24.10 -0.44 -17.86
N LYS A 418 -24.56 0.69 -18.41
CA LYS A 418 -25.10 1.83 -17.64
C LYS A 418 -26.39 1.49 -16.87
N MET A 419 -27.13 0.48 -17.34
CA MET A 419 -28.31 -0.07 -16.68
C MET A 419 -28.07 -1.54 -16.32
N PRO A 420 -28.65 -2.05 -15.22
CA PRO A 420 -28.63 -3.48 -14.91
C PRO A 420 -29.31 -4.30 -16.02
N THR A 421 -28.75 -5.47 -16.33
CA THR A 421 -29.36 -6.42 -17.27
C THR A 421 -30.61 -7.03 -16.61
N ARG A 422 -31.81 -6.63 -17.04
CA ARG A 422 -33.07 -7.27 -16.60
C ARG A 422 -33.16 -8.66 -17.22
N LEU A 423 -32.74 -9.68 -16.47
CA LEU A 423 -32.87 -11.09 -16.86
C LEU A 423 -34.26 -11.67 -16.54
N ASP A 424 -35.04 -11.01 -15.69
CA ASP A 424 -36.40 -11.43 -15.35
C ASP A 424 -37.44 -10.77 -16.26
N GLY A 425 -38.03 -11.58 -17.14
CA GLY A 425 -39.46 -11.59 -17.52
C GLY A 425 -40.11 -10.37 -18.18
N GLU A 426 -39.68 -9.15 -17.94
CA GLU A 426 -40.35 -7.93 -18.37
C GLU A 426 -39.54 -7.20 -19.44
N ARG A 427 -39.61 -7.71 -20.67
CA ARG A 427 -39.31 -6.92 -21.86
C ARG A 427 -40.59 -6.21 -22.32
N PRO A 428 -40.66 -4.87 -22.34
CA PRO A 428 -41.68 -4.17 -23.10
C PRO A 428 -41.18 -4.05 -24.56
N GLY A 429 -41.83 -4.77 -25.48
CA GLY A 429 -41.60 -4.68 -26.92
C GLY A 429 -42.57 -5.58 -27.69
N PRO A 430 -43.12 -5.12 -28.84
CA PRO A 430 -44.30 -5.71 -29.46
C PRO A 430 -43.95 -7.05 -30.12
N ASN A 431 -44.89 -7.99 -30.09
CA ASN A 431 -44.84 -9.32 -30.71
C ASN A 431 -43.88 -10.35 -30.10
N ARG A 432 -44.44 -11.17 -29.20
CA ARG A 432 -44.19 -12.61 -29.20
C ARG A 432 -45.51 -13.38 -29.24
N ASN A 433 -45.98 -13.68 -30.44
CA ASN A 433 -46.82 -14.86 -30.66
C ASN A 433 -45.91 -16.09 -30.46
N ASN A 434 -46.09 -16.78 -29.33
CA ASN A 434 -45.48 -18.08 -29.11
C ASN A 434 -46.60 -19.09 -28.87
N MET A 435 -47.16 -19.60 -29.95
CA MET A 435 -47.94 -20.84 -29.94
C MET A 435 -47.31 -21.79 -30.94
N SER A 436 -46.73 -22.87 -30.43
CA SER A 436 -46.80 -24.15 -31.12
C SER A 436 -46.86 -25.27 -30.08
N PRO A 437 -47.69 -26.30 -30.33
CA PRO A 437 -48.12 -27.28 -29.34
C PRO A 437 -47.09 -28.40 -29.22
N HIS A 438 -47.14 -29.08 -28.07
CA HIS A 438 -46.32 -30.21 -27.61
C HIS A 438 -45.27 -29.83 -26.56
N GLY A 439 -45.72 -29.94 -25.31
CA GLY A 439 -44.88 -29.87 -24.13
C GLY A 439 -44.04 -31.13 -23.96
N LEU A 440 -42.73 -30.99 -24.10
CA LEU A 440 -41.70 -31.75 -23.39
C LEU A 440 -40.45 -30.86 -23.22
N PRO A 441 -39.76 -30.86 -22.06
CA PRO A 441 -38.58 -30.04 -21.86
C PRO A 441 -37.34 -30.67 -22.53
N MET A 442 -36.77 -30.00 -23.53
CA MET A 442 -35.46 -30.37 -24.09
C MET A 442 -34.31 -29.93 -23.16
N ARG A 443 -33.49 -30.91 -22.75
CA ARG A 443 -32.13 -30.71 -22.25
C ARG A 443 -31.21 -30.32 -23.40
N ASN A 444 -30.53 -29.18 -23.31
CA ASN A 444 -29.35 -28.88 -24.13
C ASN A 444 -28.10 -28.73 -23.27
N SER A 445 -27.30 -29.79 -23.28
CA SER A 445 -25.88 -29.82 -22.94
C SER A 445 -25.05 -29.37 -24.14
N GLY A 446 -24.15 -28.39 -23.96
CA GLY A 446 -23.14 -28.05 -24.95
C GLY A 446 -22.44 -26.71 -24.72
N SER A 447 -21.36 -26.68 -23.93
CA SER A 447 -20.31 -25.66 -24.01
C SER A 447 -18.97 -26.21 -23.51
N PRO A 448 -17.83 -25.94 -24.19
CA PRO A 448 -16.55 -26.58 -23.90
C PRO A 448 -15.89 -26.03 -22.62
N LYS A 449 -15.15 -26.92 -21.95
CA LYS A 449 -14.59 -26.77 -20.60
C LYS A 449 -13.18 -26.15 -20.63
N PHE A 450 -13.01 -25.04 -19.92
CA PHE A 450 -11.84 -24.80 -19.05
C PHE A 450 -12.34 -24.16 -17.75
N ALA A 451 -13.15 -24.92 -17.01
CA ALA A 451 -13.50 -24.57 -15.64
C ALA A 451 -12.91 -25.65 -14.74
N MET A 452 -11.94 -25.27 -13.92
CA MET A 452 -11.55 -26.05 -12.75
C MET A 452 -12.85 -26.39 -12.00
N LYS A 453 -13.15 -27.68 -11.81
CA LYS A 453 -14.42 -28.14 -11.21
C LYS A 453 -14.64 -27.43 -9.87
N THR A 454 -15.47 -26.41 -9.88
CA THR A 454 -16.05 -25.81 -8.69
C THR A 454 -16.87 -26.90 -8.00
N ARG A 455 -16.71 -27.03 -6.68
CA ARG A 455 -17.53 -27.96 -5.88
C ARG A 455 -19.00 -27.63 -6.17
N GLN A 456 -19.82 -28.64 -6.52
CA GLN A 456 -21.25 -28.46 -6.66
C GLN A 456 -21.82 -27.91 -5.35
N ALA A 457 -22.50 -26.76 -5.43
CA ALA A 457 -23.27 -26.24 -4.30
C ALA A 457 -24.47 -27.17 -4.07
N PHE A 458 -24.73 -27.53 -2.81
CA PHE A 458 -25.91 -28.28 -2.41
C PHE A 458 -26.46 -27.75 -1.08
N TYR A 459 -27.77 -27.88 -0.89
CA TYR A 459 -28.46 -27.59 0.36
C TYR A 459 -28.88 -28.91 1.00
N LEU A 460 -28.60 -29.07 2.30
CA LEU A 460 -28.97 -30.28 3.05
C LEU A 460 -29.82 -29.90 4.27
N HIS A 461 -31.11 -30.21 4.20
CA HIS A 461 -31.99 -30.16 5.36
C HIS A 461 -32.32 -31.58 5.85
N THR A 462 -31.84 -31.94 7.04
CA THR A 462 -32.04 -33.30 7.59
C THR A 462 -33.45 -33.46 8.16
N THR A 463 -34.18 -34.47 7.67
CA THR A 463 -35.52 -34.81 8.16
C THR A 463 -35.50 -35.32 9.61
N LYS A 464 -36.64 -35.20 10.31
CA LYS A 464 -36.79 -35.71 11.69
C LYS A 464 -36.52 -37.22 11.77
N LEU A 465 -36.99 -37.99 10.78
CA LEU A 465 -36.73 -39.43 10.68
C LEU A 465 -35.23 -39.75 10.59
N THR A 466 -34.47 -39.03 9.75
CA THR A 466 -33.00 -39.20 9.65
C THR A 466 -32.28 -38.82 10.95
N LYS A 467 -32.80 -37.84 11.71
CA LYS A 467 -32.27 -37.51 13.05
C LYS A 467 -32.52 -38.65 14.06
N ILE A 468 -33.68 -39.29 14.01
CA ILE A 468 -34.05 -40.42 14.88
C ILE A 468 -33.26 -41.69 14.48
N ALA A 469 -33.14 -41.98 13.19
CA ALA A 469 -32.41 -43.15 12.68
C ALA A 469 -30.95 -43.21 13.16
N ARG A 470 -30.26 -42.06 13.20
CA ARG A 470 -28.88 -41.96 13.74
C ARG A 470 -28.79 -42.27 15.23
N ARG A 471 -29.89 -42.15 15.98
CA ARG A 471 -29.97 -42.46 17.42
C ARG A 471 -30.38 -43.92 17.65
N LEU A 472 -31.35 -44.43 16.90
CA LEU A 472 -31.83 -45.83 16.99
C LEU A 472 -30.75 -46.83 16.55
N CYS A 473 -30.03 -46.51 15.47
CA CYS A 473 -29.00 -47.38 14.91
C CYS A 473 -27.60 -46.92 15.33
N ARG A 474 -27.40 -46.51 16.60
CA ARG A 474 -26.13 -45.92 17.08
C ARG A 474 -24.96 -46.91 17.05
N ASP A 475 -25.25 -48.18 17.26
CA ASP A 475 -24.40 -49.36 17.13
C ASP A 475 -23.84 -49.53 15.70
N ILE A 476 -24.68 -49.29 14.69
CA ILE A 476 -24.32 -49.40 13.26
C ILE A 476 -23.71 -48.09 12.74
N PHE A 477 -24.31 -46.94 13.06
CA PHE A 477 -23.87 -45.63 12.59
C PHE A 477 -22.55 -45.18 13.23
N ARG A 478 -22.25 -45.62 14.47
CA ARG A 478 -21.03 -45.32 15.22
C ARG A 478 -20.61 -43.84 15.14
N PRO A 479 -21.40 -42.91 15.71
CA PRO A 479 -21.25 -41.47 15.48
C PRO A 479 -19.88 -40.90 15.84
N ARG A 480 -19.23 -41.41 16.90
CA ARG A 480 -17.87 -41.01 17.29
C ARG A 480 -16.79 -41.43 16.29
N TYR A 481 -17.02 -42.54 15.59
CA TYR A 481 -16.11 -43.02 14.55
C TYR A 481 -16.34 -42.22 13.27
N ALA A 482 -17.59 -42.10 12.81
CA ALA A 482 -17.96 -41.37 11.60
C ALA A 482 -17.56 -39.88 11.65
N ALA A 483 -17.67 -39.22 12.81
CA ALA A 483 -17.25 -37.82 12.98
C ALA A 483 -15.74 -37.59 12.77
N ARG A 484 -14.90 -38.62 12.98
CA ARG A 484 -13.45 -38.56 12.79
C ARG A 484 -13.00 -39.08 11.42
N HIS A 485 -13.91 -39.66 10.64
CA HIS A 485 -13.63 -40.27 9.34
C HIS A 485 -14.57 -39.71 8.26
N PRO A 486 -14.46 -38.41 7.91
CA PRO A 486 -15.42 -37.74 7.02
C PRO A 486 -15.39 -38.27 5.58
N TYR A 487 -14.31 -38.97 5.19
CA TYR A 487 -14.14 -39.53 3.85
C TYR A 487 -14.50 -41.02 3.76
N MET A 488 -14.87 -41.67 4.87
CA MET A 488 -15.32 -43.06 4.84
C MET A 488 -16.83 -43.14 4.54
N PRO A 489 -17.25 -43.91 3.53
CA PRO A 489 -18.66 -44.03 3.20
C PRO A 489 -19.42 -44.74 4.31
N ILE A 490 -20.52 -44.13 4.76
CA ILE A 490 -21.43 -44.73 5.75
C ILE A 490 -22.40 -45.65 5.02
N ASN A 491 -22.60 -46.87 5.52
CA ASN A 491 -23.57 -47.81 4.96
C ASN A 491 -25.01 -47.37 5.26
N SER A 492 -25.52 -46.47 4.41
CA SER A 492 -26.86 -45.88 4.56
C SER A 492 -28.00 -46.88 4.35
N ALA A 493 -27.76 -47.97 3.61
CA ALA A 493 -28.76 -49.02 3.37
C ALA A 493 -29.01 -49.85 4.63
N ALA A 494 -27.95 -50.29 5.31
CA ALA A 494 -28.07 -51.02 6.58
C ALA A 494 -28.78 -50.19 7.66
N ILE A 495 -28.46 -48.89 7.76
CA ILE A 495 -29.11 -47.99 8.73
C ILE A 495 -30.60 -47.83 8.42
N LYS A 496 -31.00 -47.72 7.15
CA LYS A 496 -32.41 -47.61 6.75
C LYS A 496 -33.20 -48.90 7.03
N ALA A 497 -32.62 -50.06 6.71
CA ALA A 497 -33.24 -51.36 6.97
C ALA A 497 -33.47 -51.55 8.48
N GLU A 498 -32.42 -51.38 9.28
CA GLU A 498 -32.50 -51.56 10.73
C GLU A 498 -33.43 -50.53 11.40
N CYS A 499 -33.41 -49.28 10.93
CA CYS A 499 -34.31 -48.26 11.45
C CYS A 499 -35.78 -48.61 11.20
N THR A 500 -36.10 -49.23 10.06
CA THR A 500 -37.48 -49.62 9.74
C THR A 500 -37.96 -50.75 10.66
N THR A 501 -37.08 -51.70 10.97
CA THR A 501 -37.36 -52.82 11.89
C THR A 501 -37.50 -52.34 13.35
N ARG A 502 -36.65 -51.42 13.81
CA ARG A 502 -36.63 -50.95 15.22
C ARG A 502 -37.62 -49.81 15.53
N LEU A 503 -38.14 -49.11 14.52
CA LEU A 503 -39.05 -47.97 14.71
C LEU A 503 -40.36 -48.32 15.46
N PRO A 504 -41.04 -49.46 15.20
CA PRO A 504 -42.27 -49.82 15.90
C PRO A 504 -42.07 -50.02 17.41
N GLU A 505 -40.96 -50.64 17.83
CA GLU A 505 -40.64 -50.83 19.26
C GLU A 505 -40.25 -49.53 19.94
N ALA A 506 -39.45 -48.69 19.27
CA ALA A 506 -39.07 -47.38 19.77
C ALA A 506 -40.24 -46.38 19.91
N SER A 507 -41.37 -46.64 19.23
CA SER A 507 -42.60 -45.86 19.40
C SER A 507 -43.34 -46.17 20.71
N LYS A 508 -43.11 -47.35 21.29
CA LYS A 508 -43.75 -47.83 22.53
C LYS A 508 -42.96 -47.50 23.79
N THR A 509 -41.64 -47.33 23.67
CA THR A 509 -40.75 -46.89 24.75
C THR A 509 -39.95 -45.65 24.31
N PRO A 510 -40.21 -44.46 24.88
CA PRO A 510 -39.52 -43.24 24.46
C PRO A 510 -38.02 -43.35 24.74
N LEU A 511 -37.21 -42.99 23.74
CA LEU A 511 -35.75 -42.91 23.90
C LEU A 511 -35.40 -41.86 24.96
N ILE A 512 -34.99 -42.30 26.14
CA ILE A 512 -34.53 -41.40 27.21
C ILE A 512 -33.26 -40.69 26.74
N LEU A 513 -33.40 -39.42 26.37
CA LEU A 513 -32.28 -38.54 26.07
C LEU A 513 -31.67 -38.08 27.40
N LYS A 514 -30.66 -38.81 27.88
CA LYS A 514 -29.78 -38.24 28.92
C LYS A 514 -29.12 -37.00 28.32
N GLN A 515 -29.47 -35.83 28.83
CA GLN A 515 -28.76 -34.59 28.51
C GLN A 515 -27.31 -34.80 28.92
N VAL A 516 -26.41 -34.72 27.93
CA VAL A 516 -24.98 -34.79 28.20
C VAL A 516 -24.61 -33.45 28.82
N VAL A 517 -24.51 -33.41 30.15
CA VAL A 517 -23.95 -32.28 30.87
C VAL A 517 -22.48 -32.18 30.47
N ARG A 518 -22.11 -31.06 29.82
CA ARG A 518 -20.71 -30.78 29.51
C ARG A 518 -20.03 -30.25 30.76
N LYS A 519 -18.81 -30.71 31.02
CA LYS A 519 -17.97 -30.16 32.08
C LYS A 519 -17.66 -28.68 31.79
N PRO A 520 -17.62 -27.80 32.81
CA PRO A 520 -17.23 -26.41 32.63
C PRO A 520 -15.76 -26.32 32.22
N LEU A 521 -15.39 -25.22 31.55
CA LEU A 521 -14.02 -25.00 31.07
C LEU A 521 -12.98 -25.10 32.21
N GLU A 522 -13.35 -24.62 33.40
CA GLU A 522 -12.53 -24.66 34.61
C GLU A 522 -12.06 -26.09 34.98
N GLU A 523 -12.95 -27.08 34.85
CA GLU A 523 -12.61 -28.47 35.16
C GLU A 523 -11.71 -29.07 34.08
N VAL A 524 -11.85 -28.61 32.83
CA VAL A 524 -10.99 -29.03 31.71
C VAL A 524 -9.59 -28.43 31.87
N MET A 525 -9.47 -27.18 32.30
CA MET A 525 -8.18 -26.53 32.55
C MET A 525 -7.43 -27.24 33.68
N ARG A 526 -8.08 -27.49 34.83
CA ARG A 526 -7.49 -28.29 35.91
C ARG A 526 -7.02 -29.67 35.47
N TYR A 527 -7.76 -30.33 34.57
CA TYR A 527 -7.36 -31.63 34.03
C TYR A 527 -6.10 -31.55 33.17
N ILE A 528 -5.98 -30.53 32.31
CA ILE A 528 -4.82 -30.33 31.43
C ILE A 528 -3.58 -29.98 32.26
N GLU A 529 -3.72 -29.13 33.27
CA GLU A 529 -2.63 -28.78 34.20
C GLU A 529 -2.14 -29.99 35.00
N ALA A 530 -3.05 -30.86 35.44
CA ALA A 530 -2.70 -32.09 36.14
C ALA A 530 -2.08 -33.17 35.23
N HIS A 531 -2.18 -33.04 33.91
CA HIS A 531 -1.65 -34.01 32.94
C HIS A 531 -0.84 -33.30 31.84
N PRO A 532 0.30 -32.67 32.18
CA PRO A 532 1.12 -31.97 31.20
C PRO A 532 1.68 -32.95 30.16
N CYS A 533 1.73 -32.52 28.91
CA CYS A 533 2.29 -33.33 27.82
C CYS A 533 3.81 -33.47 28.04
N PRO A 534 4.36 -34.70 28.05
CA PRO A 534 5.81 -34.88 28.14
C PRO A 534 6.50 -34.22 26.93
N PRO A 535 7.71 -33.65 27.12
CA PRO A 535 8.46 -33.05 26.04
C PRO A 535 8.75 -34.09 24.95
N LYS A 536 8.43 -33.75 23.70
CA LYS A 536 8.78 -34.60 22.55
C LYS A 536 10.30 -34.65 22.43
N GLN A 537 10.88 -35.85 22.48
CA GLN A 537 12.29 -36.06 22.17
C GLN A 537 12.56 -35.72 20.69
N ASP A 538 13.59 -34.92 20.45
CA ASP A 538 14.05 -34.57 19.12
C ASP A 538 14.61 -35.80 18.39
N LEU A 539 13.98 -36.17 17.28
CA LEU A 539 14.41 -37.30 16.46
C LEU A 539 15.58 -36.89 15.57
N ILE A 540 16.76 -37.39 15.93
CA ILE A 540 18.00 -37.40 15.14
C ILE A 540 17.76 -38.17 13.83
N LYS A 541 18.06 -37.53 12.69
CA LYS A 541 17.98 -38.11 11.34
C LYS A 541 19.20 -38.99 11.08
N ASN A 542 19.02 -40.30 10.92
CA ASN A 542 20.00 -41.17 10.29
C ASN A 542 19.44 -41.75 8.97
N ILE A 543 20.22 -41.57 7.91
CA ILE A 543 20.00 -42.06 6.56
C ILE A 543 20.60 -43.46 6.45
N SER A 544 19.83 -44.44 5.97
CA SER A 544 20.37 -45.60 5.23
C SER A 544 19.30 -46.22 4.34
N THR A 545 19.75 -46.54 3.14
CA THR A 545 19.11 -46.98 1.90
C THR A 545 18.59 -48.42 1.93
N SER A 546 17.41 -48.66 1.33
CA SER A 546 17.17 -49.86 0.51
C SER A 546 15.99 -49.65 -0.46
N ILE A 547 16.15 -50.22 -1.65
CA ILE A 547 15.41 -50.02 -2.89
C ILE A 547 14.45 -51.22 -3.09
N ASN A 548 13.13 -50.99 -3.20
CA ASN A 548 12.31 -51.36 -4.38
C ASN A 548 10.77 -51.31 -4.14
N ASN A 549 10.13 -50.67 -5.12
CA ASN A 549 8.81 -50.91 -5.74
C ASN A 549 7.46 -50.70 -5.00
N SER A 550 6.82 -49.60 -5.43
CA SER A 550 5.45 -49.49 -5.99
C SER A 550 4.48 -48.55 -5.27
N LEU A 551 3.90 -47.65 -6.09
CA LEU A 551 2.70 -46.83 -5.92
C LEU A 551 2.80 -45.62 -4.96
N THR A 552 2.97 -44.43 -5.54
CA THR A 552 3.05 -43.13 -4.84
C THR A 552 1.67 -42.55 -4.49
N PRO A 553 1.38 -42.29 -3.20
CA PRO A 553 0.41 -41.30 -2.76
C PRO A 553 1.10 -39.92 -2.74
N THR A 554 0.42 -38.91 -3.30
CA THR A 554 0.81 -37.50 -3.27
C THR A 554 0.93 -37.00 -1.82
N LYS A 555 2.17 -36.91 -1.32
CA LYS A 555 2.49 -36.16 -0.11
C LYS A 555 2.53 -34.67 -0.44
N SER A 556 1.69 -33.94 0.30
CA SER A 556 1.80 -32.53 0.60
C SER A 556 3.22 -32.18 1.06
N SER A 557 3.83 -31.21 0.41
CA SER A 557 5.06 -30.57 0.84
C SER A 557 4.89 -29.97 2.25
N PRO A 558 5.91 -30.07 3.13
CA PRO A 558 5.88 -29.44 4.44
C PRO A 558 6.01 -27.92 4.29
N VAL A 559 5.11 -27.21 4.95
CA VAL A 559 5.21 -25.75 5.16
C VAL A 559 6.44 -25.52 6.03
N ILE A 560 7.52 -25.06 5.40
CA ILE A 560 8.65 -24.46 6.09
C ILE A 560 8.12 -23.18 6.72
N ASN A 561 8.01 -23.17 8.04
CA ASN A 561 7.75 -22.00 8.84
C ASN A 561 9.04 -21.16 8.89
N ASN A 562 9.31 -20.42 7.83
CA ASN A 562 10.23 -19.29 7.91
C ASN A 562 9.45 -18.14 8.53
N GLY A 563 9.50 -18.08 9.87
CA GLY A 563 9.41 -16.80 10.55
C GLY A 563 10.58 -15.94 10.06
N SER A 564 10.26 -14.91 9.29
CA SER A 564 11.20 -13.87 8.89
C SER A 564 10.41 -12.56 8.80
N PRO A 565 11.08 -11.43 9.06
CA PRO A 565 10.61 -10.42 10.00
C PRO A 565 9.44 -9.61 9.46
N THR A 566 8.78 -8.88 10.35
CA THR A 566 8.01 -7.67 10.00
C THR A 566 8.71 -6.88 8.90
N ILE A 567 8.19 -6.94 7.67
CA ILE A 567 8.58 -6.05 6.55
C ILE A 567 7.87 -4.71 6.77
N LEU A 568 8.17 -4.09 7.92
CA LEU A 568 8.35 -2.64 7.99
C LEU A 568 9.78 -2.39 7.52
N GLY A 569 9.98 -2.55 6.21
CA GLY A 569 11.12 -1.93 5.57
C GLY A 569 10.98 -0.43 5.79
N LYS A 570 11.86 0.15 6.60
CA LYS A 570 12.03 1.59 6.75
C LYS A 570 12.32 2.19 5.37
N ARG A 571 11.26 2.58 4.66
CA ARG A 571 11.31 3.64 3.66
C ARG A 571 10.55 4.80 4.27
N SER A 572 11.23 5.95 4.33
CA SER A 572 10.70 7.21 4.85
C SER A 572 9.26 7.43 4.39
N TYR A 573 8.41 7.76 5.35
CA TYR A 573 7.08 8.30 5.16
C TYR A 573 7.21 9.74 4.63
N GLU A 574 7.69 9.88 3.40
CA GLU A 574 7.64 11.13 2.63
C GLU A 574 7.24 10.72 1.23
N GLN A 575 6.24 11.40 0.68
CA GLN A 575 5.59 11.15 -0.62
C GLN A 575 4.47 10.11 -0.60
N HIS A 576 3.34 10.47 0.01
CA HIS A 576 2.01 10.25 -0.59
C HIS A 576 1.06 11.33 -0.06
N ASN A 577 1.18 12.52 -0.64
CA ASN A 577 0.10 13.47 -0.87
C ASN A 577 0.65 14.50 -1.85
N GLY A 578 0.07 14.56 -3.05
CA GLY A 578 0.38 15.59 -4.03
C GLY A 578 -0.08 16.94 -3.50
N MET A 579 0.81 17.64 -2.81
CA MET A 579 0.72 19.07 -2.60
C MET A 579 1.84 19.68 -3.44
N ASP A 580 1.47 20.19 -4.61
CA ASP A 580 2.39 20.90 -5.50
C ASP A 580 3.01 22.08 -4.75
N ASP A 581 4.35 22.16 -4.79
CA ASP A 581 5.13 23.32 -4.40
C ASP A 581 4.76 24.53 -5.27
N TYR A 582 3.88 25.38 -4.74
CA TYR A 582 3.82 26.80 -5.07
C TYR A 582 4.16 27.61 -3.82
N TYR A 583 5.44 27.68 -3.46
CA TYR A 583 5.93 28.81 -2.65
C TYR A 583 6.25 29.98 -3.58
N ARG A 584 5.21 30.75 -3.91
CA ARG A 584 5.37 32.17 -4.21
C ARG A 584 4.83 32.95 -3.00
N ASP A 585 5.74 33.70 -2.41
CA ASP A 585 5.57 34.72 -1.38
C ASP A 585 4.15 35.33 -1.28
N ARG A 586 3.53 35.14 -0.12
CA ARG A 586 2.30 35.82 0.32
C ARG A 586 2.35 36.08 1.82
N SER A 587 3.27 36.91 2.28
CA SER A 587 3.07 37.68 3.51
C SER A 587 2.36 39.00 3.18
N ALA A 588 1.05 38.95 2.95
CA ALA A 588 0.15 40.11 3.03
C ALA A 588 -1.30 39.63 3.01
N ASN A 589 -2.11 40.15 3.94
CA ASN A 589 -3.56 39.94 4.10
C ASN A 589 -4.02 38.58 4.66
N ARG A 590 -4.14 38.53 5.98
CA ARG A 590 -5.44 38.31 6.66
C ARG A 590 -5.31 38.59 8.16
N ASP A 591 -5.40 39.87 8.49
CA ASP A 591 -6.15 40.27 9.69
C ASP A 591 -7.64 40.03 9.45
N VAL A 592 -8.37 39.94 10.55
CA VAL A 592 -9.84 39.84 10.72
C VAL A 592 -10.34 38.46 11.16
N ARG A 593 -10.65 38.45 12.48
CA ARG A 593 -11.51 37.54 13.26
C ARG A 593 -10.88 36.32 13.92
N ARG A 594 -10.24 36.56 15.06
CA ARG A 594 -10.67 35.89 16.31
C ARG A 594 -10.45 36.79 17.53
N SER A 595 -11.52 36.88 18.31
CA SER A 595 -11.73 37.49 19.62
C SER A 595 -10.59 37.24 20.61
N THR A 596 -9.96 38.30 21.11
CA THR A 596 -10.03 38.82 22.50
C THR A 596 -10.00 37.74 23.58
N LEU A 597 -8.80 37.44 24.08
CA LEU A 597 -8.41 37.53 25.50
C LEU A 597 -6.94 37.09 25.62
N ASP A 598 -6.20 37.80 26.48
CA ASP A 598 -4.81 37.60 26.93
C ASP A 598 -3.65 38.01 25.99
N GLU A 599 -3.54 39.33 25.79
CA GLU A 599 -2.24 40.00 25.72
C GLU A 599 -1.67 40.16 27.13
N ASN A 600 -0.54 39.50 27.43
CA ASN A 600 0.61 40.15 28.08
C ASN A 600 1.80 39.20 28.26
N ARG A 601 2.98 39.72 27.88
CA ARG A 601 4.37 39.22 28.06
C ARG A 601 4.93 38.33 26.94
N THR A 602 5.59 38.98 25.98
CA THR A 602 6.87 38.46 25.46
C THR A 602 7.81 39.61 25.08
N SER A 603 9.09 39.44 25.43
CA SER A 603 10.14 40.47 25.58
C SER A 603 10.71 41.03 24.26
N PRO A 604 11.16 42.31 24.19
CA PRO A 604 11.69 42.97 22.98
C PRO A 604 13.02 42.40 22.42
N TYR A 605 13.68 41.46 23.10
CA TYR A 605 15.06 41.05 22.78
C TYR A 605 15.18 40.11 21.57
N LEU A 606 14.13 39.38 21.19
CA LEU A 606 14.19 38.39 20.11
C LEU A 606 13.99 39.00 18.71
N ALA A 607 13.37 40.19 18.60
CA ALA A 607 13.16 40.87 17.34
C ALA A 607 14.46 41.48 16.77
N CYS A 608 15.32 42.02 17.63
CA CYS A 608 16.57 42.69 17.23
C CYS A 608 17.63 41.71 16.66
N ARG A 609 17.66 40.46 17.14
CA ARG A 609 18.65 39.46 16.68
C ARG A 609 18.35 38.96 15.26
N ARG A 610 17.09 38.94 14.86
CA ARG A 610 16.66 38.49 13.52
C ARG A 610 16.93 39.53 12.44
N GLU A 611 16.76 40.82 12.75
CA GLU A 611 17.10 41.91 11.82
C GLU A 611 18.61 42.04 11.59
N ASN A 612 19.43 41.88 12.64
CA ASN A 612 20.88 41.97 12.51
C ASN A 612 21.49 40.80 11.73
N LEU A 613 20.95 39.58 11.88
CA LEU A 613 21.40 38.41 11.12
C LEU A 613 21.07 38.56 9.62
N MET A 614 19.91 39.12 9.28
CA MET A 614 19.50 39.34 7.88
C MET A 614 20.27 40.49 7.21
N LYS A 615 20.68 41.52 7.98
CA LYS A 615 21.57 42.58 7.48
C LYS A 615 23.01 42.07 7.23
N GLN A 616 23.52 41.18 8.08
CA GLN A 616 24.84 40.56 7.91
C GLN A 616 24.91 39.65 6.67
N ILE A 617 23.88 38.82 6.45
CA ILE A 617 23.79 37.94 5.28
C ILE A 617 23.71 38.74 3.97
N LYS A 618 23.07 39.92 4.00
CA LYS A 618 22.97 40.81 2.84
C LYS A 618 24.31 41.50 2.51
N GLN A 619 25.06 41.93 3.53
CA GLN A 619 26.39 42.53 3.35
C GLN A 619 27.47 41.53 2.89
N ASP A 620 27.33 40.25 3.25
CA ASP A 620 28.30 39.21 2.83
C ASP A 620 27.97 38.63 1.44
N GLY A 621 26.72 38.78 0.97
CA GLY A 621 26.32 38.48 -0.41
C GLY A 621 26.82 39.50 -1.44
N GLU A 622 26.86 40.78 -1.09
CA GLU A 622 27.28 41.86 -1.99
C GLU A 622 28.82 41.95 -2.16
N ARG A 623 29.61 41.48 -1.19
CA ARG A 623 31.09 41.46 -1.27
C ARG A 623 31.67 40.35 -2.17
N LYS A 624 30.88 39.36 -2.60
CA LYS A 624 31.36 38.25 -3.46
C LYS A 624 31.20 38.48 -4.96
N TRP A 625 30.71 39.65 -5.39
CA TRP A 625 30.52 39.98 -6.81
C TRP A 625 31.35 41.17 -7.32
N SER A 626 32.33 41.67 -6.53
CA SER A 626 33.20 42.79 -6.95
C SER A 626 34.66 42.40 -7.20
N THR A 627 34.96 41.11 -7.34
CA THR A 627 36.29 40.64 -7.77
C THR A 627 36.15 39.45 -8.71
N PHE A 628 35.60 39.73 -9.89
CA PHE A 628 35.89 39.07 -11.16
C PHE A 628 35.68 40.09 -12.29
#